data_AF-A0AAV0TJG3-F1
#
_entry.id   AF-A0AAV0TJG3-F1
#
_cell.length_a   1.000
_cell.length_b   1.000
_cell.length_c   1.000
_cell.angle_alpha   90.00
_cell.angle_beta   90.00
_cell.angle_gamma   90.00
#
_symmetry.space_group_name_H-M   'P 1'
#
loop_
_entity.id
_entity.type
_entity.pdbx_description
1 polymer ?
#
loop_
_entity_poly.entity_id
_entity_poly.type
_entity_poly.pdbx_seq_one_letter_code
_entity_poly.pdbx_strand_id
1 'polypeptide(L)'
;MTALPKGAIEKLMREAVGDDDVLMSKTAVDWVNECASAFLKLIGQEANTVAEGAATKENYRISHDHVMTALEHLGMRRYADTIRERQAVIELEAQKTHTGLASRKAATPAVSRDELLAEQTALFKQASLDAAKEGW
;
A
#
# COMPACT_ATOMS: atom_id res chain seq x y z
N MET A 1 -17.24 -2.17 16.33
CA MET A 1 -16.76 -3.16 15.34
C MET A 1 -16.57 -2.43 14.02
N THR A 2 -15.36 -2.43 13.48
CA THR A 2 -15.05 -1.82 12.19
C THR A 2 -15.62 -2.70 11.08
N ALA A 3 -16.86 -2.42 10.68
CA ALA A 3 -17.46 -3.01 9.49
C ALA A 3 -16.75 -2.46 8.25
N LEU A 4 -16.45 -3.32 7.28
CA LEU A 4 -15.93 -2.88 5.98
C LEU A 4 -17.00 -2.02 5.28
N PRO A 5 -16.62 -1.04 4.44
CA PRO A 5 -17.58 -0.25 3.69
C PRO A 5 -18.53 -1.15 2.88
N LYS A 6 -19.84 -1.06 3.14
CA LYS A 6 -20.84 -1.95 2.50
C LYS A 6 -20.78 -1.90 0.98
N GLY A 7 -20.60 -0.72 0.40
CA GLY A 7 -20.46 -0.56 -1.05
C GLY A 7 -19.24 -1.28 -1.63
N ALA A 8 -18.15 -1.43 -0.87
CA ALA A 8 -16.98 -2.20 -1.30
C ALA A 8 -17.26 -3.71 -1.28
N ILE A 9 -17.93 -4.21 -0.24
CA ILE A 9 -18.38 -5.61 -0.18
C ILE A 9 -19.33 -5.91 -1.33
N GLU A 10 -20.32 -5.05 -1.55
CA GLU A 10 -21.27 -5.20 -2.64
C GLU A 10 -20.57 -5.27 -4.00
N LYS A 11 -19.62 -4.36 -4.25
CA LYS A 11 -18.83 -4.38 -5.50
C LYS A 11 -18.07 -5.70 -5.68
N LEU A 12 -17.36 -6.16 -4.64
CA LEU A 12 -16.61 -7.42 -4.68
C LEU A 12 -17.52 -8.64 -4.89
N MET A 13 -18.73 -8.63 -4.31
CA MET A 13 -19.70 -9.69 -4.53
C MET A 13 -20.18 -9.73 -5.98
N ARG A 14 -20.46 -8.58 -6.62
CA ARG A 14 -20.82 -8.53 -8.05
C ARG A 14 -19.69 -9.05 -8.94
N GLU A 15 -18.46 -8.60 -8.67
CA GLU A 15 -17.26 -9.07 -9.37
C GLU A 15 -17.07 -10.60 -9.23
N ALA A 16 -17.41 -11.18 -8.08
CA ALA A 16 -17.32 -12.62 -7.84
C ALA A 16 -18.44 -13.44 -8.51
N VAL A 17 -19.65 -12.89 -8.61
CA VAL A 17 -20.78 -13.54 -9.29
C VAL A 17 -20.61 -13.48 -10.81
N GLY A 18 -20.06 -12.39 -11.34
CA GLY A 18 -19.78 -12.23 -12.78
C GLY A 18 -21.02 -12.03 -13.65
N ASP A 19 -22.17 -11.76 -13.04
CA ASP A 19 -23.44 -11.53 -13.71
C ASP A 19 -24.11 -10.28 -13.13
N ASP A 20 -24.32 -9.28 -13.99
CA ASP A 20 -24.93 -8.00 -13.63
C ASP A 20 -26.45 -8.12 -13.39
N ASP A 21 -27.09 -9.19 -13.90
CA ASP A 21 -28.53 -9.41 -13.76
C ASP A 21 -28.90 -10.10 -12.43
N VAL A 22 -27.90 -10.57 -11.66
CA VAL A 22 -28.13 -11.17 -10.35
C VAL A 22 -28.40 -10.08 -9.31
N LEU A 23 -29.67 -10.02 -8.87
CA LEU A 23 -30.08 -9.17 -7.76
C LEU A 23 -29.47 -9.64 -6.44
N MET A 24 -28.62 -8.81 -5.85
CA MET A 24 -28.09 -9.05 -4.52
C MET A 24 -29.02 -8.42 -3.47
N SER A 25 -29.54 -9.25 -2.58
CA SER A 25 -30.37 -8.76 -1.48
C SER A 25 -29.52 -7.99 -0.47
N LYS A 26 -30.09 -6.93 0.11
CA LYS A 26 -29.45 -6.16 1.19
C LYS A 26 -29.03 -7.06 2.35
N THR A 27 -29.85 -8.04 2.70
CA THR A 27 -29.58 -9.02 3.75
C THR A 27 -28.34 -9.87 3.44
N ALA A 28 -28.16 -10.30 2.19
CA ALA A 28 -26.97 -11.06 1.79
C ALA A 28 -25.70 -10.20 1.89
N VAL A 29 -25.75 -8.94 1.45
CA VAL A 29 -24.61 -8.01 1.55
C VAL A 29 -24.25 -7.77 3.02
N ASP A 30 -25.25 -7.58 3.89
CA ASP A 30 -25.04 -7.41 5.33
C ASP A 30 -24.40 -8.66 5.97
N TRP A 31 -24.89 -9.85 5.61
CA TRP A 31 -24.34 -11.11 6.13
C TRP A 31 -22.90 -11.36 5.67
N VAL A 32 -22.59 -11.10 4.39
CA VAL A 32 -21.21 -11.20 3.89
C VAL A 32 -20.29 -10.18 4.57
N ASN A 33 -20.78 -8.98 4.88
CA ASN A 33 -20.01 -7.97 5.62
C ASN A 33 -19.67 -8.44 7.04
N GLU A 34 -20.62 -9.08 7.72
CA GLU A 34 -20.41 -9.71 9.03
C GLU A 34 -19.39 -10.85 8.94
N CYS A 35 -19.52 -11.72 7.94
CA CYS A 35 -18.56 -12.79 7.67
C CYS A 35 -17.14 -12.24 7.41
N ALA A 36 -17.01 -11.20 6.59
CA ALA A 36 -15.73 -10.57 6.30
C ALA A 36 -15.09 -9.98 7.57
N SER A 37 -15.91 -9.37 8.44
CA SER A 37 -15.46 -8.84 9.72
C SER A 37 -15.01 -9.96 10.68
N ALA A 38 -15.72 -11.08 10.71
CA ALA A 38 -15.35 -12.25 11.50
C ALA A 38 -14.07 -12.92 10.95
N PHE A 39 -13.93 -12.98 9.64
CA PHE A 39 -12.76 -13.51 8.95
C PHE A 39 -11.49 -12.72 9.28
N LEU A 40 -11.56 -11.38 9.27
CA LEU A 40 -10.43 -10.54 9.68
C LEU A 40 -10.02 -10.77 11.15
N LYS A 41 -10.99 -10.98 12.04
CA LYS A 41 -10.70 -11.31 13.45
C LYS A 41 -10.04 -12.67 13.58
N LEU A 42 -10.54 -13.68 12.87
CA LEU A 42 -9.98 -15.03 12.88
C LEU A 42 -8.51 -15.03 12.45
N ILE A 43 -8.19 -14.39 11.32
CA ILE A 43 -6.81 -14.26 10.85
C ILE A 43 -5.98 -13.46 11.83
N GLY A 44 -6.51 -12.35 12.35
CA GLY A 44 -5.82 -11.51 13.31
C GLY A 44 -5.46 -12.26 14.59
N GLN A 45 -6.36 -13.11 15.09
CA GLN A 45 -6.13 -13.96 16.27
C GLN A 45 -5.04 -15.00 16.00
N GLU A 46 -5.12 -15.74 14.88
CA GLU A 46 -4.11 -16.74 14.54
C GLU A 46 -2.73 -16.09 14.30
N ALA A 47 -2.68 -14.97 13.57
CA ALA A 47 -1.44 -14.23 13.35
C ALA A 47 -0.85 -13.69 14.66
N ASN A 48 -1.70 -13.32 15.61
CA ASN A 48 -1.27 -12.92 16.95
C ASN A 48 -0.66 -14.11 17.71
N THR A 49 -1.28 -15.29 17.67
CA THR A 49 -0.74 -16.53 18.25
C THR A 49 0.61 -16.90 17.65
N VAL A 50 0.76 -16.80 16.32
CA VAL A 50 2.04 -17.03 15.64
C VAL A 50 3.10 -16.02 16.09
N ALA A 51 2.74 -14.74 16.14
CA ALA A 51 3.66 -13.67 16.55
C ALA A 51 4.10 -13.82 18.01
N GLU A 52 3.19 -14.20 18.90
CA GLU A 52 3.45 -14.45 20.31
C GLU A 52 4.41 -15.63 20.51
N GLY A 53 4.18 -16.74 19.78
CA GLY A 53 5.03 -17.93 19.85
C GLY A 53 6.47 -17.68 19.36
N ALA A 54 6.66 -16.72 18.45
CA ALA A 54 7.98 -16.33 17.95
C ALA A 54 8.65 -15.21 18.76
N ALA A 55 7.93 -14.57 19.69
CA ALA A 55 8.40 -13.40 20.40
C ALA A 55 9.36 -13.76 21.54
N THR A 56 10.50 -13.05 21.61
CA THR A 56 11.43 -13.12 22.75
C THR A 56 11.18 -12.02 23.79
N LYS A 57 10.29 -11.07 23.49
CA LYS A 57 9.96 -9.89 24.32
C LYS A 57 8.45 -9.81 24.48
N GLU A 58 8.01 -9.30 25.63
CA GLU A 58 6.60 -9.15 25.99
C GLU A 58 5.81 -8.29 24.99
N ASN A 59 6.43 -7.26 24.42
CA ASN A 59 5.84 -6.47 23.33
C ASN A 59 6.33 -6.97 21.97
N TYR A 60 5.44 -7.63 21.22
CA TYR A 60 5.67 -8.04 19.84
C TYR A 60 4.78 -7.28 18.86
N ARG A 61 5.18 -7.29 17.59
CA ARG A 61 4.38 -6.75 16.49
C ARG A 61 4.08 -7.87 15.51
N ILE A 62 2.86 -7.89 14.99
CA ILE A 62 2.48 -8.78 13.91
C ILE A 62 3.20 -8.30 12.65
N SER A 63 4.04 -9.17 12.07
CA SER A 63 4.73 -8.95 10.81
C SER A 63 3.93 -9.57 9.66
N HIS A 64 4.31 -9.25 8.42
CA HIS A 64 3.76 -9.90 7.24
C HIS A 64 3.89 -11.43 7.33
N ASP A 65 5.07 -11.93 7.70
CA ASP A 65 5.33 -13.38 7.77
C ASP A 65 4.44 -14.09 8.79
N HIS A 66 4.10 -13.44 9.91
CA HIS A 66 3.14 -14.00 10.88
C HIS A 66 1.75 -14.18 10.26
N VAL A 67 1.31 -13.24 9.41
CA VAL A 67 0.03 -13.35 8.68
C VAL A 67 0.09 -14.46 7.62
N MET A 68 1.21 -14.60 6.92
CA MET A 68 1.39 -15.66 5.93
C MET A 68 1.34 -17.05 6.55
N THR A 69 2.04 -17.24 7.67
CA THR A 69 2.01 -18.49 8.43
C THR A 69 0.62 -18.79 8.98
N ALA A 70 -0.08 -17.77 9.51
CA ALA A 70 -1.47 -17.93 9.97
C ALA A 70 -2.42 -18.39 8.86
N LEU A 71 -2.30 -17.84 7.65
CA LEU A 71 -3.07 -18.30 6.50
C LEU A 71 -2.77 -19.76 6.15
N GLU A 72 -1.53 -20.20 6.27
CA GLU A 72 -1.15 -21.60 6.03
C GLU A 72 -1.70 -22.54 7.12
N HIS A 73 -1.64 -22.15 8.40
CA HIS A 73 -2.22 -22.90 9.51
C HIS A 73 -3.74 -23.08 9.36
N LEU A 74 -4.43 -22.03 8.91
CA LEU A 74 -5.87 -22.06 8.67
C LEU A 74 -6.26 -22.80 7.37
N GLY A 75 -5.31 -23.41 6.66
CA GLY A 75 -5.56 -24.16 5.42
C GLY A 75 -5.83 -23.27 4.20
N MET A 76 -5.52 -21.98 4.28
CA MET A 76 -5.78 -20.96 3.25
C MET A 76 -4.58 -20.71 2.34
N ARG A 77 -3.82 -21.75 2.00
CA ARG A 77 -2.56 -21.65 1.23
C ARG A 77 -2.72 -20.87 -0.08
N ARG A 78 -3.84 -21.05 -0.80
CA ARG A 78 -4.11 -20.32 -2.05
C ARG A 78 -4.10 -18.80 -1.85
N TYR A 79 -4.60 -18.31 -0.72
CA TYR A 79 -4.55 -16.88 -0.41
C TYR A 79 -3.13 -16.44 -0.09
N ALA A 80 -2.37 -17.23 0.68
CA ALA A 80 -0.96 -16.97 0.92
C ALA A 80 -0.16 -16.86 -0.39
N ASP A 81 -0.35 -17.79 -1.32
CA ASP A 81 0.36 -17.76 -2.61
C ASP A 81 0.00 -16.53 -3.46
N THR A 82 -1.29 -16.18 -3.51
CA THR A 82 -1.76 -14.98 -4.23
C THR A 82 -1.17 -13.69 -3.62
N ILE A 83 -1.05 -13.63 -2.29
CA ILE A 83 -0.46 -12.47 -1.60
C ILE A 83 1.04 -12.37 -1.91
N ARG A 84 1.77 -13.49 -1.88
CA ARG A 84 3.21 -13.52 -2.22
C ARG A 84 3.46 -13.04 -3.63
N GLU A 85 2.66 -13.50 -4.58
CA GLU A 85 2.78 -13.08 -5.98
C GLU A 85 2.60 -11.57 -6.13
N ARG A 86 1.55 -11.01 -5.51
CA ARG A 86 1.30 -9.55 -5.54
C ARG A 86 2.42 -8.76 -4.85
N GLN A 87 2.91 -9.26 -3.72
CA GLN A 87 4.00 -8.61 -2.99
C GLN A 87 5.30 -8.56 -3.82
N ALA A 88 5.63 -9.64 -4.52
CA ALA A 88 6.79 -9.69 -5.41
C ALA A 88 6.69 -8.65 -6.55
N VAL A 89 5.48 -8.45 -7.10
CA VAL A 89 5.24 -7.41 -8.12
C VAL A 89 5.46 -6.01 -7.54
N ILE A 90 4.91 -5.74 -6.36
CA ILE A 90 5.05 -4.42 -5.69
C ILE A 90 6.52 -4.11 -5.37
N GLU A 91 7.27 -5.10 -4.87
CA GLU A 91 8.70 -4.94 -4.57
C GLU A 91 9.51 -4.66 -5.83
N LEU A 92 9.20 -5.33 -6.93
CA LEU A 92 9.83 -5.07 -8.23
C LEU A 92 9.53 -3.65 -8.72
N GLU A 93 8.30 -3.15 -8.57
CA GLU A 93 7.93 -1.78 -8.93
C GLU A 93 8.60 -0.72 -8.04
N ALA A 94 8.69 -0.98 -6.73
CA ALA A 94 9.40 -0.14 -5.78
C ALA A 94 10.90 -0.07 -6.10
N GLN A 95 11.50 -1.20 -6.48
CA GLN A 95 12.90 -1.24 -6.91
C GLN A 95 13.11 -0.45 -8.20
N LYS A 96 12.24 -0.59 -9.19
CA LYS A 96 12.29 0.17 -10.46
C LYS A 96 12.21 1.68 -10.22
N THR A 97 11.30 2.12 -9.36
CA THR A 97 11.18 3.54 -8.99
C THR A 97 12.44 4.02 -8.27
N HIS A 98 12.96 3.25 -7.31
CA HIS A 98 14.20 3.61 -6.60
C HIS A 98 15.41 3.69 -7.54
N THR A 99 15.56 2.75 -8.48
CA THR A 99 16.60 2.81 -9.52
C THR A 99 16.40 3.98 -10.48
N GLY A 100 15.15 4.31 -10.81
CA GLY A 100 14.81 5.48 -11.63
C GLY A 100 15.18 6.79 -10.95
N LEU A 101 14.87 6.94 -9.65
CA LEU A 101 15.25 8.08 -8.83
C LEU A 101 16.78 8.17 -8.61
N ALA A 102 17.44 7.04 -8.41
CA ALA A 102 18.90 6.97 -8.31
C ALA A 102 19.57 7.38 -9.65
N SER A 103 19.02 6.96 -10.79
CA SER A 103 19.52 7.39 -12.11
C SER A 103 19.35 8.89 -12.35
N ARG A 104 18.24 9.49 -11.90
CA ARG A 104 18.02 10.95 -11.98
C ARG A 104 18.99 11.72 -11.08
N LYS A 105 19.27 11.22 -9.88
CA LYS A 105 20.28 11.80 -8.98
C LYS A 105 21.70 11.66 -9.53
N ALA A 106 22.01 10.57 -10.24
CA ALA A 106 23.30 10.38 -10.90
C ALA A 106 23.48 11.24 -12.17
N ALA A 107 22.38 11.67 -12.80
CA ALA A 107 22.39 12.53 -13.98
C ALA A 107 22.49 14.03 -13.65
N THR A 108 22.24 14.44 -12.40
CA THR A 108 22.61 15.77 -11.93
C THR A 108 24.14 15.84 -11.80
N PRO A 109 24.83 16.68 -12.59
CA PRO A 109 26.27 16.90 -12.40
C PRO A 109 26.53 17.31 -10.94
N ALA A 110 27.68 16.91 -10.40
CA ALA A 110 28.12 17.25 -9.05
C ALA A 110 28.48 18.74 -8.96
N VAL A 111 27.51 19.61 -9.21
CA VAL A 111 27.60 21.05 -9.00
C VAL A 111 27.62 21.25 -7.49
N SER A 112 28.62 21.99 -7.02
CA SER A 112 28.76 22.28 -5.60
C SER A 112 27.55 23.09 -5.11
N ARG A 113 27.26 23.00 -3.81
CA ARG A 113 26.18 23.78 -3.19
C ARG A 113 26.32 25.28 -3.49
N ASP A 114 27.55 25.78 -3.53
CA ASP A 114 27.83 27.21 -3.73
C ASP A 114 27.54 27.65 -5.16
N GLU A 115 27.86 26.82 -6.16
CA GLU A 115 27.52 27.08 -7.56
C GLU A 115 26.00 27.05 -7.78
N LEU A 116 25.27 26.11 -7.16
CA LEU A 116 23.81 26.07 -7.20
C LEU A 116 23.17 27.31 -6.57
N LEU A 117 23.75 27.82 -5.49
CA LEU A 117 23.29 29.06 -4.84
C LEU A 117 23.56 30.29 -5.72
N ALA A 118 24.70 30.34 -6.39
CA ALA A 118 25.02 31.40 -7.33
C ALA A 118 24.04 31.41 -8.52
N GLU A 119 23.75 30.24 -9.08
CA GLU A 119 22.81 30.07 -10.18
C GLU A 119 21.38 30.47 -9.77
N GLN A 120 20.90 29.99 -8.62
CA GLN A 120 19.60 30.38 -8.07
C GLN A 120 19.51 31.91 -7.89
N THR A 121 20.55 32.53 -7.33
CA THR A 121 20.57 33.97 -7.10
C THR A 121 20.57 34.76 -8.41
N ALA A 122 21.28 34.26 -9.43
CA ALA A 122 21.28 34.87 -10.77
C ALA A 122 19.90 34.80 -11.43
N LEU A 123 19.24 33.64 -11.35
CA LEU A 123 17.89 33.43 -11.88
C LEU A 123 16.86 34.33 -11.17
N PHE A 124 16.94 34.47 -9.84
CA PHE A 124 16.06 35.39 -9.11
C PHE A 124 16.29 36.85 -9.51
N LYS A 125 17.55 37.27 -9.65
CA LYS A 125 17.86 38.63 -10.12
C LYS A 125 17.31 38.88 -11.53
N GLN A 126 17.47 37.91 -12.43
CA GLN A 126 16.94 38.01 -13.78
C GLN A 126 15.41 38.10 -13.78
N ALA A 127 14.72 37.23 -13.04
CA ALA A 127 13.27 37.25 -12.91
C ALA A 127 12.77 38.57 -12.29
N SER A 128 13.46 39.12 -11.29
CA SER A 128 13.13 40.43 -10.71
C SER A 128 13.31 41.57 -11.71
N LEU A 129 14.37 41.53 -12.53
CA LEU A 129 14.59 42.53 -13.57
C LEU A 129 13.54 42.47 -14.67
N ASP A 130 13.13 41.26 -15.07
CA ASP A 130 12.11 41.07 -16.10
C ASP A 130 10.72 41.44 -15.56
N ALA A 131 10.38 41.11 -14.31
CA ALA A 131 9.16 41.57 -13.66
C ALA A 131 9.08 43.11 -13.58
N ALA A 132 10.20 43.77 -13.23
CA ALA A 132 10.28 45.22 -13.19
C ALA A 132 10.14 45.87 -14.58
N LYS A 133 10.61 45.21 -15.65
CA LYS A 133 10.39 45.67 -17.04
C LYS A 133 8.94 45.48 -17.48
N GLU A 134 8.29 44.42 -17.01
CA GLU A 134 6.89 44.10 -17.31
C GLU A 134 5.88 44.87 -16.43
N GLY A 135 6.35 45.70 -15.49
CA GLY A 135 5.52 46.62 -14.71
C GLY A 135 4.81 45.98 -13.52
N TRP A 136 5.34 44.88 -12.99
CA TRP A 136 4.92 44.25 -11.74
C TRP A 136 5.65 44.82 -10.51
#